data_AF-A0A946AJR5-F1
#
_entry.id   AF-A0A946AJR5-F1
#
_cell.length_a   1.000
_cell.length_b   1.000
_cell.length_c   1.000
_cell.angle_alpha   90.00
_cell.angle_beta   90.00
_cell.angle_gamma   90.00
#
_symmetry.space_group_name_H-M   'P 1'
#
loop_
_entity.id
_entity.type
_entity.pdbx_description
1 polymer ?
#
loop_
_entity_poly.entity_id
_entity_poly.type
_entity_poly.pdbx_seq_one_letter_code
_entity_poly.pdbx_strand_id
1 'polypeptide(L)'
;MNTSNSHLPGGAKKSTIWISVALMFITVVLAACGGGASTTEDTVPPPSVGVCIPSDPSTAAECGSVIIGLTDADGDFASYTVDVSELTLERADGAIVNVLPNRTRIDFSRYVDLTEFISVATVPPGVYVAGTIGLDYTSAEVFVEEGDTTKAATVVDADGNALTQTTLKIMLSDRDQLMVTRARASLLTLDFDLDASHTVDIVPTPAIATAEPFIVAEIDPVDTKEIRVRGRFIETNVDEMHYTVALRPFYDAVNDFGLMKVNVTDATDFEVDGTTYTGAEGLRAMEAAGQGTLTVAQGTLNVAAREFTANIVLAGSNVPGNGMDAVKGNVISRLDNELIVRGGTIILSDATDAARSFFRDDVTVTVGPDTVVYKTHDTDRAVGAPIRMLDNSAISIGQAVTVRGTVISDDELGIHIDATNGAVLMHVTHLSGIVNTILPGQTDIELHAIDRRRVQVFDFTGTGMSPDTDADPANYEISTGNLLMASD
;
A
#
# COMPACT_ATOMS: atom_id res chain seq x y z
N MET A 1 52.91 -13.03 -23.40
CA MET A 1 53.34 -12.30 -24.61
C MET A 1 52.59 -10.98 -24.61
N ASN A 2 53.21 -9.92 -24.05
CA ASN A 2 53.83 -8.80 -24.79
C ASN A 2 52.79 -8.03 -25.63
N THR A 3 52.53 -6.73 -25.49
CA THR A 3 53.30 -5.61 -24.91
C THR A 3 52.39 -4.40 -24.66
N SER A 4 52.75 -3.65 -23.61
CA SER A 4 52.54 -2.21 -23.40
C SER A 4 52.78 -1.35 -24.64
N ASN A 5 52.03 -0.23 -24.79
CA ASN A 5 52.66 1.06 -25.06
C ASN A 5 51.76 2.28 -24.76
N SER A 6 52.31 3.13 -23.92
CA SER A 6 52.04 4.53 -23.64
C SER A 6 52.19 5.45 -24.87
N HIS A 7 51.41 6.54 -24.94
CA HIS A 7 51.96 7.89 -25.12
C HIS A 7 50.91 9.01 -24.97
N LEU A 8 51.16 9.91 -24.02
CA LEU A 8 50.73 11.31 -24.02
C LEU A 8 51.67 12.15 -24.91
N PRO A 9 51.17 13.28 -25.45
CA PRO A 9 51.69 14.59 -25.03
C PRO A 9 50.50 15.56 -24.77
N GLY A 10 50.51 16.46 -23.77
CA GLY A 10 51.51 17.50 -23.53
C GLY A 10 51.04 18.81 -24.17
N GLY A 11 50.46 19.73 -23.37
CA GLY A 11 49.98 21.00 -23.90
C GLY A 11 49.36 21.95 -22.87
N ALA A 12 50.15 22.41 -21.91
CA ALA A 12 49.78 23.51 -21.02
C ALA A 12 49.67 24.84 -21.80
N LYS A 13 48.58 25.59 -21.57
CA LYS A 13 48.57 27.05 -21.77
C LYS A 13 48.03 27.74 -20.53
N LYS A 14 48.96 28.33 -19.78
CA LYS A 14 48.71 29.41 -18.83
C LYS A 14 48.25 30.65 -19.61
N SER A 15 47.17 31.26 -19.18
CA SER A 15 46.81 32.63 -19.53
C SER A 15 46.59 33.39 -18.23
N THR A 16 47.57 34.21 -17.89
CA THR A 16 47.54 35.16 -16.79
C THR A 16 47.41 36.57 -17.40
N ILE A 17 46.99 37.51 -16.55
CA ILE A 17 47.08 38.98 -16.70
C ILE A 17 45.85 39.58 -17.41
N TRP A 18 45.02 40.34 -16.69
CA TRP A 18 45.11 41.81 -16.67
C TRP A 18 44.23 42.43 -15.57
N ILE A 19 44.92 43.14 -14.69
CA ILE A 19 44.43 44.07 -13.69
C ILE A 19 43.74 45.23 -14.41
N SER A 20 42.57 45.65 -13.94
CA SER A 20 42.10 47.02 -14.13
C SER A 20 41.31 47.46 -12.90
N VAL A 21 42.03 48.22 -12.09
CA VAL A 21 41.55 49.08 -11.01
C VAL A 21 40.68 50.17 -11.63
N ALA A 22 39.44 50.33 -11.16
CA ALA A 22 38.68 51.55 -11.34
C ALA A 22 37.94 51.87 -10.04
N LEU A 23 38.59 52.72 -9.28
CA LEU A 23 38.15 53.40 -8.07
C LEU A 23 37.15 54.50 -8.47
N MET A 24 35.94 54.52 -7.90
CA MET A 24 35.18 55.77 -7.84
C MET A 24 34.32 55.84 -6.58
N PHE A 25 34.91 56.46 -5.57
CA PHE A 25 34.23 57.08 -4.44
C PHE A 25 33.51 58.33 -4.93
N ILE A 26 32.20 58.44 -4.73
CA ILE A 26 31.51 59.72 -4.61
C ILE A 26 30.62 59.66 -3.37
N THR A 27 31.16 60.18 -2.28
CA THR A 27 30.43 60.61 -1.09
C THR A 27 29.97 62.05 -1.32
N VAL A 28 28.66 62.27 -1.38
CA VAL A 28 28.06 63.61 -1.25
C VAL A 28 27.25 63.62 0.04
N VAL A 29 27.77 64.35 1.02
CA VAL A 29 27.05 64.78 2.22
C VAL A 29 26.29 66.04 1.85
N LEU A 30 24.96 65.97 1.81
CA LEU A 30 24.08 67.13 1.87
C LEU A 30 23.33 67.08 3.20
N ALA A 31 23.78 67.91 4.13
CA ALA A 31 23.01 68.30 5.28
C ALA A 31 21.85 69.18 4.80
N ALA A 32 20.62 68.73 5.03
CA ALA A 32 19.42 69.57 4.96
C ALA A 32 18.64 69.41 6.25
N CYS A 33 18.62 70.50 7.01
CA CYS A 33 17.74 70.74 8.15
C CYS A 33 16.39 71.24 7.61
N GLY A 34 15.29 70.67 8.12
CA GLY A 34 13.90 71.05 7.86
C GLY A 34 13.04 69.83 8.15
N GLY A 35 12.21 69.79 9.19
CA GLY A 35 11.14 70.73 9.50
C GLY A 35 9.85 69.95 9.28
N GLY A 36 9.18 69.57 10.38
CA GLY A 36 8.28 68.41 10.45
C GLY A 36 7.00 68.46 9.62
N ALA A 37 6.49 67.26 9.34
CA ALA A 37 5.09 66.93 9.16
C ALA A 37 4.93 65.43 9.47
N SER A 38 4.13 65.12 10.49
CA SER A 38 3.78 63.74 10.84
C SER A 38 2.92 63.14 9.74
N THR A 39 3.53 62.38 8.84
CA THR A 39 2.83 61.39 8.03
C THR A 39 2.97 60.06 8.73
N THR A 40 1.86 59.51 9.23
CA THR A 40 1.72 58.08 9.48
C THR A 40 1.96 57.36 8.16
N GLU A 41 3.21 57.01 7.90
CA GLU A 41 3.53 55.89 7.03
C GLU A 41 2.97 54.66 7.75
N ASP A 42 1.91 54.08 7.17
CA ASP A 42 1.66 52.65 7.31
C ASP A 42 2.95 51.95 6.85
N THR A 43 3.83 51.68 7.81
CA THR A 43 4.84 50.66 7.65
C THR A 43 4.07 49.38 7.45
N VAL A 44 3.80 49.02 6.19
CA VAL A 44 3.45 47.65 5.83
C VAL A 44 4.60 46.82 6.40
N PRO A 45 4.38 46.02 7.46
CA PRO A 45 5.43 45.14 7.95
C PRO A 45 5.89 44.30 6.74
N PRO A 46 7.20 43.98 6.63
CA PRO A 46 7.64 43.02 5.61
C PRO A 46 6.70 41.82 5.67
N PRO A 47 6.27 41.24 4.53
CA PRO A 47 5.33 40.13 4.55
C PRO A 47 5.87 39.12 5.54
N SER A 48 5.12 38.91 6.63
CA SER A 48 5.50 37.91 7.62
C SER A 48 5.65 36.62 6.83
N VAL A 49 6.87 36.09 6.79
CA VAL A 49 7.08 34.74 6.25
C VAL A 49 6.19 33.87 7.11
N GLY A 50 5.06 33.44 6.58
CA GLY A 50 4.08 32.71 7.36
C GLY A 50 4.77 31.48 7.94
N VAL A 51 4.61 31.29 9.24
CA VAL A 51 5.17 30.14 9.94
C VAL A 51 4.17 29.01 9.78
N CYS A 52 4.63 27.85 9.30
CA CYS A 52 3.81 26.66 9.33
C CYS A 52 3.57 26.23 10.78
N ILE A 53 2.30 26.19 11.18
CA ILE A 53 1.85 25.61 12.43
C ILE A 53 0.90 24.47 12.03
N PRO A 54 1.36 23.20 11.99
CA PRO A 54 0.55 22.08 11.48
C PRO A 54 -0.84 21.92 12.12
N SER A 55 -0.98 22.32 13.39
CA SER A 55 -2.25 22.28 14.12
C SER A 55 -3.18 23.47 13.86
N ASP A 56 -2.72 24.49 13.14
CA ASP A 56 -3.49 25.70 12.79
C ASP A 56 -3.81 25.72 11.28
N PRO A 57 -5.07 25.44 10.88
CA PRO A 57 -5.46 25.38 9.48
C PRO A 57 -5.27 26.73 8.75
N SER A 58 -5.22 27.86 9.47
CA SER A 58 -4.96 29.17 8.85
C SER A 58 -3.55 29.30 8.30
N THR A 59 -2.62 28.45 8.75
CA THR A 59 -1.23 28.43 8.30
C THR A 59 -0.93 27.31 7.30
N ALA A 60 -1.94 26.53 6.88
CA ALA A 60 -1.74 25.35 6.04
C ALA A 60 -1.02 25.65 4.70
N ALA A 61 -1.24 26.83 4.13
CA ALA A 61 -0.56 27.27 2.91
C ALA A 61 0.98 27.43 3.08
N GLU A 62 1.44 27.60 4.32
CA GLU A 62 2.85 27.75 4.68
C GLU A 62 3.51 26.41 5.03
N CYS A 63 2.71 25.35 5.14
CA CYS A 63 3.14 23.99 5.41
C CYS A 63 3.36 23.21 4.11
N GLY A 64 4.15 22.14 4.20
CA GLY A 64 4.10 21.06 3.22
C GLY A 64 3.27 19.89 3.75
N SER A 65 3.12 18.85 2.94
CA SER A 65 2.58 17.58 3.42
C SER A 65 3.52 16.42 3.10
N VAL A 66 3.44 15.36 3.89
CA VAL A 66 4.14 14.10 3.66
C VAL A 66 3.10 12.99 3.63
N ILE A 67 3.03 12.29 2.51
CA ILE A 67 2.26 11.06 2.35
C ILE A 67 3.18 9.92 2.80
N ILE A 68 2.69 9.10 3.73
CA ILE A 68 3.40 7.93 4.23
C ILE A 68 2.77 6.68 3.60
N GLY A 69 3.55 5.96 2.81
CA GLY A 69 3.22 4.62 2.32
C GLY A 69 3.91 3.54 3.15
N LEU A 70 3.27 2.39 3.28
CA LEU A 70 3.89 1.16 3.77
C LEU A 70 3.93 0.12 2.67
N THR A 71 5.06 -0.56 2.59
CA THR A 71 5.25 -1.76 1.79
C THR A 71 6.12 -2.76 2.56
N ASP A 72 6.13 -3.99 2.10
CA ASP A 72 6.98 -5.06 2.61
C ASP A 72 7.65 -5.77 1.42
N ALA A 73 8.70 -6.53 1.72
CA ALA A 73 9.32 -7.50 0.84
C ALA A 73 8.78 -8.91 1.14
N ASP A 74 9.05 -9.84 0.25
CA ASP A 74 8.72 -11.25 0.51
C ASP A 74 9.48 -11.79 1.72
N GLY A 75 8.80 -12.44 2.67
CA GLY A 75 9.44 -13.19 3.76
C GLY A 75 8.68 -14.44 4.19
N ASP A 76 9.09 -15.14 5.24
CA ASP A 76 8.50 -16.44 5.64
C ASP A 76 7.25 -16.36 6.54
N PHE A 77 6.64 -15.17 6.64
CA PHE A 77 5.46 -14.94 7.48
C PHE A 77 4.15 -15.12 6.70
N ALA A 78 3.22 -15.87 7.30
CA ALA A 78 1.85 -15.99 6.83
C ALA A 78 0.96 -14.84 7.34
N SER A 79 1.28 -14.30 8.51
CA SER A 79 0.72 -13.08 9.09
C SER A 79 1.73 -12.44 10.02
N TYR A 80 1.86 -11.12 9.97
CA TYR A 80 2.70 -10.34 10.87
C TYR A 80 1.94 -9.11 11.32
N THR A 81 1.04 -9.29 12.30
CA THR A 81 0.19 -8.22 12.81
C THR A 81 0.81 -7.58 14.05
N VAL A 82 1.09 -6.28 14.00
CA VAL A 82 1.64 -5.49 15.12
C VAL A 82 1.03 -4.09 15.13
N ASP A 83 0.96 -3.45 16.29
CA ASP A 83 0.48 -2.07 16.39
C ASP A 83 1.63 -1.09 16.15
N VAL A 84 1.46 -0.18 15.20
CA VAL A 84 2.32 1.00 15.04
C VAL A 84 1.79 2.10 15.93
N SER A 85 2.57 2.44 16.95
CA SER A 85 2.19 3.40 17.99
C SER A 85 2.61 4.83 17.68
N GLU A 86 3.70 5.01 16.94
CA GLU A 86 4.26 6.32 16.62
C GLU A 86 5.08 6.25 15.32
N LEU A 87 5.08 7.36 14.56
CA LEU A 87 6.01 7.57 13.45
C LEU A 87 6.50 9.01 13.47
N THR A 88 7.80 9.23 13.61
CA THR A 88 8.38 10.58 13.65
C THR A 88 9.38 10.81 12.53
N LEU A 89 9.50 12.06 12.10
CA LEU A 89 10.56 12.53 11.22
C LEU A 89 11.38 13.62 11.94
N GLU A 90 12.70 13.54 11.83
CA GLU A 90 13.65 14.51 12.35
C GLU A 90 14.15 15.41 11.23
N ARG A 91 13.97 16.72 11.42
CA ARG A 91 14.48 17.76 10.53
C ARG A 91 15.95 18.06 10.83
N ALA A 92 16.72 18.50 9.84
CA ALA A 92 18.16 18.79 9.96
C ALA A 92 18.54 19.82 11.04
N ASP A 93 17.58 20.59 11.55
CA ASP A 93 17.75 21.52 12.67
C ASP A 93 17.48 20.86 14.06
N GLY A 94 17.24 19.56 14.08
CA GLY A 94 16.93 18.75 15.27
C GLY A 94 15.45 18.75 15.68
N ALA A 95 14.56 19.40 14.92
CA ALA A 95 13.14 19.38 15.23
C ALA A 95 12.49 18.05 14.86
N ILE A 96 11.72 17.47 15.78
CA ILE A 96 11.00 16.20 15.58
C ILE A 96 9.53 16.51 15.32
N VAL A 97 8.95 15.84 14.32
CA VAL A 97 7.54 15.97 13.96
C VAL A 97 6.91 14.57 13.92
N ASN A 98 5.81 14.38 14.65
CA ASN A 98 4.99 13.18 14.52
C ASN A 98 4.19 13.25 13.21
N VAL A 99 4.27 12.19 12.41
CA VAL A 99 3.58 12.04 11.13
C VAL A 99 2.56 10.90 11.13
N LEU A 100 2.35 10.23 12.28
CA LEU A 100 1.27 9.28 12.48
C LEU A 100 0.35 9.80 13.60
N PRO A 101 -0.84 10.32 13.27
CA PRO A 101 -1.66 11.03 14.24
C PRO A 101 -2.26 10.12 15.33
N ASN A 102 -2.47 8.84 15.03
CA ASN A 102 -3.04 7.86 15.95
C ASN A 102 -2.34 6.52 15.77
N ARG A 103 -2.33 5.69 16.82
CA ARG A 103 -1.88 4.30 16.68
C ARG A 103 -2.73 3.54 15.66
N THR A 104 -2.15 2.59 14.95
CA THR A 104 -2.86 1.75 13.99
C THR A 104 -2.30 0.33 13.96
N ARG A 105 -3.16 -0.65 13.67
CA ARG A 105 -2.80 -2.07 13.60
C ARG A 105 -2.47 -2.46 12.16
N ILE A 106 -1.32 -3.09 11.96
CA ILE A 106 -0.77 -3.36 10.63
C ILE A 106 -0.42 -4.84 10.52
N ASP A 107 -0.89 -5.50 9.46
CA ASP A 107 -0.41 -6.82 9.05
C ASP A 107 0.61 -6.66 7.90
N PHE A 108 1.90 -6.63 8.24
CA PHE A 108 2.97 -6.32 7.29
C PHE A 108 3.03 -7.31 6.10
N SER A 109 2.71 -8.58 6.36
CA SER A 109 2.69 -9.66 5.36
C SER A 109 1.74 -9.43 4.18
N ARG A 110 0.83 -8.45 4.29
CA ARG A 110 -0.15 -8.12 3.24
C ARG A 110 0.36 -7.09 2.23
N TYR A 111 1.59 -6.60 2.38
CA TYR A 111 2.13 -5.47 1.62
C TYR A 111 3.30 -5.81 0.69
N VAL A 112 3.48 -7.10 0.41
CA VAL A 112 4.45 -7.59 -0.57
C VAL A 112 4.14 -7.02 -1.96
N ASP A 113 2.92 -7.23 -2.45
CA ASP A 113 2.52 -6.84 -3.81
C ASP A 113 1.80 -5.47 -3.88
N LEU A 114 1.66 -4.78 -2.74
CA LEU A 114 0.92 -3.52 -2.67
C LEU A 114 1.54 -2.52 -1.71
N THR A 115 1.43 -1.24 -2.03
CA THR A 115 1.73 -0.14 -1.11
C THR A 115 0.44 0.46 -0.59
N GLU A 116 0.27 0.57 0.74
CA GLU A 116 -0.88 1.27 1.33
C GLU A 116 -0.47 2.62 1.90
N PHE A 117 -1.21 3.67 1.55
CA PHE A 117 -1.02 4.98 2.17
C PHE A 117 -1.70 5.03 3.53
N ILE A 118 -0.89 5.21 4.56
CA ILE A 118 -1.33 5.12 5.96
C ILE A 118 -1.53 6.49 6.63
N SER A 119 -0.89 7.54 6.12
CA SER A 119 -1.09 8.89 6.64
C SER A 119 -0.72 9.98 5.64
N VAL A 120 -1.38 11.13 5.74
CA VAL A 120 -0.95 12.40 5.15
C VAL A 120 -0.75 13.41 6.27
N ALA A 121 0.50 13.65 6.64
CA ALA A 121 0.86 14.59 7.69
C ALA A 121 1.13 15.98 7.12
N THR A 122 0.57 17.02 7.75
CA THR A 122 0.97 18.41 7.50
C THR A 122 2.22 18.70 8.31
N VAL A 123 3.30 19.15 7.68
CA VAL A 123 4.58 19.35 8.35
C VAL A 123 5.26 20.67 7.93
N PRO A 124 6.11 21.27 8.79
CA PRO A 124 6.90 22.43 8.41
C PRO A 124 7.85 22.13 7.24
N PRO A 125 7.98 23.04 6.26
CA PRO A 125 8.95 22.88 5.18
C PRO A 125 10.38 22.76 5.71
N GLY A 126 11.20 21.92 5.06
CA GLY A 126 12.59 21.71 5.44
C GLY A 126 13.16 20.39 4.95
N VAL A 127 14.40 20.13 5.34
CA VAL A 127 15.14 18.90 5.03
C VAL A 127 15.03 17.97 6.23
N TYR A 128 14.39 16.83 6.06
CA TYR A 128 14.28 15.76 7.05
C TYR A 128 15.37 14.72 6.79
N VAL A 129 16.06 14.28 7.85
CA VAL A 129 17.31 13.51 7.74
C VAL A 129 17.26 12.18 8.50
N ALA A 130 16.25 11.97 9.33
CA ALA A 130 16.03 10.71 10.04
C ALA A 130 14.55 10.56 10.39
N GLY A 131 14.18 9.38 10.90
CA GLY A 131 12.89 9.15 11.50
C GLY A 131 12.92 7.96 12.46
N THR A 132 11.82 7.76 13.17
CA THR A 132 11.63 6.59 14.03
C THR A 132 10.21 6.05 13.90
N ILE A 133 10.04 4.75 14.07
CA ILE A 133 8.74 4.11 14.18
C ILE A 133 8.68 3.29 15.47
N GLY A 134 7.61 3.46 16.22
CA GLY A 134 7.32 2.71 17.44
C GLY A 134 6.41 1.53 17.14
N LEU A 135 6.83 0.32 17.50
CA LEU A 135 6.04 -0.90 17.36
C LEU A 135 5.66 -1.45 18.74
N ASP A 136 4.41 -1.83 18.91
CA ASP A 136 3.85 -2.45 20.10
C ASP A 136 3.39 -3.88 19.80
N TYR A 137 4.09 -4.83 20.39
CA TYR A 137 3.93 -6.27 20.24
C TYR A 137 3.00 -6.90 21.30
N THR A 138 2.47 -6.11 22.25
CA THR A 138 1.70 -6.65 23.38
C THR A 138 0.45 -7.43 22.98
N SER A 139 -0.07 -7.18 21.78
CA SER A 139 -1.19 -7.91 21.18
C SER A 139 -0.91 -8.27 19.72
N ALA A 140 0.36 -8.52 19.40
CA ALA A 140 0.76 -8.96 18.07
C ALA A 140 0.26 -10.38 17.79
N GLU A 141 -0.10 -10.62 16.54
CA GLU A 141 -0.45 -11.93 16.00
C GLU A 141 0.53 -12.24 14.88
N VAL A 142 1.46 -13.17 15.13
CA VAL A 142 2.51 -13.54 14.18
C VAL A 142 2.43 -15.03 13.90
N PHE A 143 2.35 -15.38 12.61
CA PHE A 143 2.28 -16.73 12.11
C PHE A 143 3.34 -16.93 11.02
N VAL A 144 4.11 -18.00 11.14
CA VAL A 144 5.14 -18.40 10.17
C VAL A 144 4.69 -19.64 9.42
N GLU A 145 5.16 -19.79 8.19
CA GLU A 145 4.87 -20.98 7.39
C GLU A 145 5.72 -22.18 7.89
N GLU A 146 5.07 -23.33 8.12
CA GLU A 146 5.67 -24.63 8.41
C GLU A 146 5.14 -25.66 7.41
N GLY A 147 5.87 -25.83 6.30
CA GLY A 147 5.45 -26.70 5.21
C GLY A 147 4.13 -26.22 4.60
N ASP A 148 3.08 -27.02 4.75
CA ASP A 148 1.74 -26.75 4.22
C ASP A 148 0.77 -26.19 5.27
N THR A 149 1.27 -25.81 6.44
CA THR A 149 0.48 -25.26 7.55
C THR A 149 1.17 -24.03 8.14
N THR A 150 0.49 -23.32 9.03
CA THR A 150 1.06 -22.19 9.77
C THR A 150 1.28 -22.50 11.24
N LYS A 151 2.30 -21.89 11.83
CA LYS A 151 2.62 -22.00 13.25
C LYS A 151 2.66 -20.61 13.88
N ALA A 152 2.02 -20.46 15.04
CA ALA A 152 2.11 -19.23 15.83
C ALA A 152 3.57 -19.00 16.27
N ALA A 153 4.02 -17.74 16.20
CA ALA A 153 5.36 -17.33 16.56
C ALA A 153 5.36 -16.28 17.68
N THR A 154 6.35 -16.36 18.56
CA THR A 154 6.66 -15.30 19.52
C THR A 154 7.83 -14.47 18.98
N VAL A 155 7.66 -13.16 18.93
CA VAL A 155 8.74 -12.25 18.51
C VAL A 155 9.63 -11.93 19.71
N VAL A 156 10.94 -12.13 19.56
CA VAL A 156 11.94 -11.93 20.61
C VAL A 156 13.06 -10.99 20.16
N ASP A 157 13.75 -10.39 21.12
CA ASP A 157 15.00 -9.66 20.89
C ASP A 157 16.20 -10.60 20.73
N ALA A 158 17.38 -10.04 20.43
CA ALA A 158 18.63 -10.79 20.26
C ALA A 158 19.09 -11.55 21.53
N ASP A 159 18.58 -11.18 22.71
CA ASP A 159 18.84 -11.86 23.97
C ASP A 159 17.80 -12.97 24.27
N GLY A 160 16.81 -13.15 23.39
CA GLY A 160 15.73 -14.13 23.51
C GLY A 160 14.56 -13.70 24.40
N ASN A 161 14.47 -12.41 24.78
CA ASN A 161 13.34 -11.90 25.54
C ASN A 161 12.19 -11.54 24.60
N ALA A 162 10.96 -11.90 24.97
CA ALA A 162 9.78 -11.51 24.21
C ALA A 162 9.68 -9.98 24.09
N LEU A 163 9.49 -9.50 22.86
CA LEU A 163 9.30 -8.08 22.59
C LEU A 163 7.92 -7.64 23.08
N THR A 164 7.89 -6.46 23.70
CA THR A 164 6.64 -5.79 24.13
C THR A 164 6.47 -4.48 23.40
N GLN A 165 7.47 -3.62 23.45
CA GLN A 165 7.56 -2.40 22.65
C GLN A 165 8.99 -2.22 22.16
N THR A 166 9.14 -1.71 20.94
CA THR A 166 10.44 -1.34 20.38
C THR A 166 10.33 -0.09 19.53
N THR A 167 11.44 0.63 19.39
CA THR A 167 11.54 1.79 18.50
C THR A 167 12.64 1.52 17.49
N LEU A 168 12.27 1.54 16.22
CA LEU A 168 13.17 1.31 15.11
C LEU A 168 13.55 2.65 14.48
N LYS A 169 14.82 2.78 14.10
CA LYS A 169 15.29 3.93 13.32
C LYS A 169 14.96 3.72 11.85
N ILE A 170 14.50 4.78 11.22
CA ILE A 170 14.22 4.81 9.78
C ILE A 170 15.43 5.38 9.08
N MET A 171 15.98 4.62 8.13
CA MET A 171 17.05 5.06 7.25
C MET A 171 16.45 5.59 5.95
N LEU A 172 16.65 6.86 5.63
CA LEU A 172 16.16 7.46 4.38
C LEU A 172 17.12 7.11 3.23
N SER A 173 16.62 6.56 2.13
CA SER A 173 17.42 6.35 0.90
C SER A 173 17.68 7.68 0.17
N ASP A 174 18.69 7.70 -0.71
CA ASP A 174 19.13 8.85 -1.52
C ASP A 174 19.59 10.13 -0.77
N ARG A 175 20.91 10.27 -0.63
CA ARG A 175 21.58 11.40 0.07
C ARG A 175 21.06 11.63 1.51
N ASP A 176 20.40 10.61 2.09
CA ASP A 176 19.85 10.55 3.45
C ASP A 176 18.85 11.68 3.79
N GLN A 177 18.07 12.19 2.82
CA GLN A 177 17.20 13.33 3.10
C GLN A 177 15.88 13.43 2.32
N LEU A 178 14.78 13.69 3.04
CA LEU A 178 13.47 14.06 2.51
C LEU A 178 13.29 15.59 2.50
N MET A 179 13.14 16.16 1.31
CA MET A 179 12.92 17.61 1.14
C MET A 179 11.42 17.95 1.06
N VAL A 180 10.91 18.63 2.09
CA VAL A 180 9.53 19.11 2.13
C VAL A 180 9.46 20.60 1.77
N THR A 181 8.57 20.94 0.84
CA THR A 181 8.34 22.30 0.36
C THR A 181 6.90 22.74 0.59
N ARG A 182 6.65 24.05 0.67
CA ARG A 182 5.32 24.62 0.88
C ARG A 182 4.31 24.18 -0.18
N ALA A 183 3.07 23.95 0.26
CA ALA A 183 1.92 23.59 -0.56
C ALA A 183 2.15 22.42 -1.53
N ARG A 184 3.13 21.55 -1.22
CA ARG A 184 3.46 20.38 -2.03
C ARG A 184 3.52 19.16 -1.14
N ALA A 185 2.78 18.12 -1.51
CA ALA A 185 2.90 16.80 -0.91
C ALA A 185 4.25 16.20 -1.27
N SER A 186 4.96 15.60 -0.33
CA SER A 186 6.14 14.75 -0.58
C SER A 186 5.77 13.31 -0.23
N LEU A 187 6.44 12.34 -0.82
CA LEU A 187 6.17 10.93 -0.57
C LEU A 187 7.32 10.32 0.22
N LEU A 188 6.97 9.44 1.15
CA LEU A 188 7.88 8.59 1.87
C LEU A 188 7.22 7.21 1.99
N THR A 189 7.85 6.20 1.40
CA THR A 189 7.43 4.81 1.55
C THR A 189 8.35 4.14 2.53
N LEU A 190 7.81 3.44 3.52
CA LEU A 190 8.58 2.63 4.45
C LEU A 190 8.50 1.18 3.98
N ASP A 191 9.66 0.56 3.77
CA ASP A 191 9.79 -0.83 3.41
C ASP A 191 10.19 -1.63 4.66
N PHE A 192 9.26 -2.46 5.13
CA PHE A 192 9.46 -3.28 6.31
C PHE A 192 9.84 -4.70 5.90
N ASP A 193 11.01 -4.89 5.28
CA ASP A 193 11.47 -6.21 4.84
C ASP A 193 11.49 -7.23 5.99
N LEU A 194 10.43 -8.04 6.06
CA LEU A 194 10.22 -8.99 7.14
C LEU A 194 11.31 -10.07 7.17
N ASP A 195 11.77 -10.52 5.99
CA ASP A 195 12.79 -11.54 5.84
C ASP A 195 14.15 -11.03 6.33
N ALA A 196 14.51 -9.82 5.91
CA ALA A 196 15.79 -9.22 6.30
C ALA A 196 15.81 -8.76 7.77
N SER A 197 14.64 -8.53 8.38
CA SER A 197 14.51 -8.07 9.76
C SER A 197 14.28 -9.19 10.78
N HIS A 198 14.18 -10.46 10.36
CA HIS A 198 13.95 -11.57 11.28
C HIS A 198 14.77 -12.81 10.97
N THR A 199 15.16 -13.53 12.01
CA THR A 199 15.54 -14.94 11.90
C THR A 199 14.46 -15.80 12.55
N VAL A 200 13.91 -16.76 11.80
CA VAL A 200 12.83 -17.64 12.28
C VAL A 200 13.36 -19.02 12.65
N ASP A 201 13.09 -19.45 13.89
CA ASP A 201 13.23 -20.84 14.34
C ASP A 201 11.84 -21.48 14.48
N ILE A 202 11.53 -22.38 13.55
CA ILE A 202 10.25 -23.12 13.51
C ILE A 202 10.23 -24.37 14.40
N VAL A 203 11.36 -24.78 14.97
CA VAL A 203 11.45 -26.00 15.79
C VAL A 203 10.60 -25.92 17.09
N PRO A 204 10.64 -24.83 17.88
CA PRO A 204 9.81 -24.71 19.08
C PRO A 204 8.32 -24.49 18.76
N THR A 205 7.46 -24.70 19.77
CA THR A 205 6.03 -24.40 19.71
C THR A 205 5.64 -23.54 20.93
N PRO A 206 5.32 -22.24 20.74
CA PRO A 206 5.30 -21.49 19.48
C PRO A 206 6.70 -21.37 18.83
N ALA A 207 6.73 -21.08 17.53
CA ALA A 207 7.97 -20.72 16.83
C ALA A 207 8.58 -19.45 17.44
N ILE A 208 9.86 -19.20 17.16
CA ILE A 208 10.56 -18.01 17.64
C ILE A 208 10.99 -17.18 16.42
N ALA A 209 10.54 -15.93 16.36
CA ALA A 209 11.01 -14.95 15.38
C ALA A 209 11.92 -13.94 16.10
N THR A 210 13.23 -13.99 15.85
CA THR A 210 14.20 -13.08 16.47
C THR A 210 14.33 -11.84 15.60
N ALA A 211 14.01 -10.66 16.16
CA ALA A 211 14.04 -9.41 15.41
C ALA A 211 15.44 -8.77 15.35
N GLU A 212 15.85 -8.36 14.14
CA GLU A 212 17.05 -7.59 13.85
C GLU A 212 16.64 -6.17 13.39
N PRO A 213 16.86 -5.13 14.21
CA PRO A 213 16.15 -3.87 14.04
C PRO A 213 16.75 -2.97 12.96
N PHE A 214 16.15 -2.97 11.76
CA PHE A 214 16.29 -1.87 10.81
C PHE A 214 15.06 -1.75 9.91
N ILE A 215 14.77 -0.52 9.48
CA ILE A 215 13.74 -0.23 8.47
C ILE A 215 14.39 0.67 7.43
N VAL A 216 14.21 0.31 6.17
CA VAL A 216 14.62 1.13 5.03
C VAL A 216 13.42 1.95 4.60
N ALA A 217 13.63 3.25 4.41
CA ALA A 217 12.63 4.11 3.81
C ALA A 217 13.10 4.58 2.44
N GLU A 218 12.17 4.54 1.49
CA GLU A 218 12.37 4.99 0.13
C GLU A 218 11.58 6.27 -0.13
N ILE A 219 12.24 7.26 -0.71
CA ILE A 219 11.61 8.56 -1.01
C ILE A 219 10.92 8.53 -2.38
N ASP A 220 11.42 7.69 -3.29
CA ASP A 220 10.84 7.45 -4.61
C ASP A 220 10.26 6.03 -4.62
N PRO A 221 8.94 5.84 -4.49
CA PRO A 221 8.36 4.51 -4.42
C PRO A 221 8.67 3.72 -5.69
N VAL A 222 8.81 2.41 -5.53
CA VAL A 222 8.78 1.49 -6.68
C VAL A 222 7.44 1.67 -7.41
N ASP A 223 7.49 2.16 -8.64
CA ASP A 223 6.32 2.47 -9.47
C ASP A 223 5.58 1.23 -10.00
N THR A 224 6.04 0.03 -9.62
CA THR A 224 5.51 -1.25 -10.10
C THR A 224 4.44 -1.84 -9.19
N LYS A 225 4.30 -1.40 -7.93
CA LYS A 225 3.31 -1.96 -7.00
C LYS A 225 1.96 -1.26 -7.14
N GLU A 226 0.87 -2.01 -6.95
CA GLU A 226 -0.46 -1.43 -6.83
C GLU A 226 -0.54 -0.59 -5.54
N ILE A 227 -1.15 0.58 -5.62
CA ILE A 227 -1.32 1.46 -4.47
C ILE A 227 -2.76 1.40 -3.98
N ARG A 228 -2.91 1.30 -2.65
CA ARG A 228 -4.19 1.30 -1.97
C ARG A 228 -4.37 2.53 -1.10
N VAL A 229 -5.56 3.12 -1.22
CA VAL A 229 -6.01 4.25 -0.40
C VAL A 229 -7.33 3.87 0.23
N ARG A 230 -7.43 4.00 1.56
CA ARG A 230 -8.66 3.68 2.30
C ARG A 230 -9.08 4.84 3.17
N GLY A 231 -10.38 4.98 3.34
CA GLY A 231 -10.91 5.89 4.34
C GLY A 231 -12.29 6.41 4.04
N ARG A 232 -12.65 7.46 4.77
CA ARG A 232 -14.00 8.02 4.76
C ARG A 232 -14.13 9.08 3.68
N PHE A 233 -15.12 8.92 2.80
CA PHE A 233 -15.46 9.88 1.78
C PHE A 233 -15.85 11.25 2.38
N ILE A 234 -15.24 12.32 1.87
CA ILE A 234 -15.46 13.70 2.32
C ILE A 234 -16.28 14.49 1.31
N GLU A 235 -15.82 14.57 0.07
CA GLU A 235 -16.46 15.34 -1.00
C GLU A 235 -15.99 14.84 -2.38
N THR A 236 -16.79 15.08 -3.42
CA THR A 236 -16.38 14.87 -4.82
C THR A 236 -16.21 16.20 -5.54
N ASN A 237 -15.42 16.18 -6.60
CA ASN A 237 -15.48 17.17 -7.66
C ASN A 237 -15.59 16.40 -8.98
N VAL A 238 -16.82 16.34 -9.50
CA VAL A 238 -17.14 15.60 -10.73
C VAL A 238 -16.50 16.26 -11.96
N ASP A 239 -16.40 17.59 -11.99
CA ASP A 239 -15.83 18.33 -13.11
C ASP A 239 -14.31 18.15 -13.21
N GLU A 240 -13.63 18.06 -12.06
CA GLU A 240 -12.19 17.79 -11.96
C GLU A 240 -11.85 16.30 -11.76
N MET A 241 -12.84 15.41 -11.86
CA MET A 241 -12.67 13.95 -11.78
C MET A 241 -11.84 13.47 -10.58
N HIS A 242 -12.21 13.90 -9.38
CA HIS A 242 -11.61 13.39 -8.15
C HIS A 242 -12.58 13.39 -6.96
N TYR A 243 -12.18 12.71 -5.89
CA TYR A 243 -12.80 12.84 -4.59
C TYR A 243 -11.75 12.95 -3.48
N THR A 244 -12.16 13.49 -2.34
CA THR A 244 -11.33 13.60 -1.15
C THR A 244 -11.73 12.53 -0.14
N VAL A 245 -10.72 11.85 0.42
CA VAL A 245 -10.88 10.85 1.47
C VAL A 245 -10.13 11.29 2.73
N ALA A 246 -10.75 11.12 3.90
CA ALA A 246 -10.03 11.13 5.17
C ALA A 246 -9.47 9.73 5.40
N LEU A 247 -8.14 9.61 5.34
CA LEU A 247 -7.47 8.32 5.40
C LEU A 247 -7.83 7.57 6.67
N ARG A 248 -8.20 6.30 6.50
CA ARG A 248 -8.35 5.32 7.56
C ARG A 248 -7.70 4.04 7.06
N PRO A 249 -6.40 3.87 7.28
CA PRO A 249 -5.73 2.68 6.82
C PRO A 249 -6.27 1.46 7.58
N PHE A 250 -6.10 0.29 6.97
CA PHE A 250 -6.52 -0.99 7.55
C PHE A 250 -8.04 -1.05 7.78
N TYR A 251 -8.46 -1.45 8.99
CA TYR A 251 -9.86 -1.52 9.42
C TYR A 251 -10.16 -0.55 10.56
N ASP A 252 -9.36 0.53 10.70
CA ASP A 252 -9.63 1.56 11.70
C ASP A 252 -11.03 2.15 11.49
N ALA A 253 -11.89 2.06 12.51
CA ALA A 253 -13.28 2.47 12.43
C ALA A 253 -13.49 3.96 12.75
N VAL A 254 -12.54 4.62 13.40
CA VAL A 254 -12.81 5.86 14.15
C VAL A 254 -11.89 7.02 13.74
N ASN A 255 -10.60 6.77 13.67
CA ASN A 255 -9.56 7.78 13.56
C ASN A 255 -9.36 8.23 12.11
N ASP A 256 -8.93 9.48 11.93
CA ASP A 256 -8.57 10.04 10.63
C ASP A 256 -7.05 10.28 10.58
N PHE A 257 -6.42 9.90 9.47
CA PHE A 257 -4.96 9.89 9.30
C PHE A 257 -4.45 10.95 8.32
N GLY A 258 -5.28 11.95 8.02
CA GLY A 258 -5.00 12.99 7.05
C GLY A 258 -5.95 12.93 5.85
N LEU A 259 -5.92 13.96 5.01
CA LEU A 259 -6.75 14.04 3.82
C LEU A 259 -5.94 13.68 2.59
N MET A 260 -6.54 12.90 1.69
CA MET A 260 -5.94 12.54 0.43
C MET A 260 -6.93 12.77 -0.72
N LYS A 261 -6.40 13.28 -1.84
CA LYS A 261 -7.13 13.35 -3.10
C LYS A 261 -6.95 12.04 -3.86
N VAL A 262 -8.05 11.46 -4.32
CA VAL A 262 -8.07 10.30 -5.22
C VAL A 262 -8.60 10.76 -6.56
N ASN A 263 -7.74 10.77 -7.58
CA ASN A 263 -8.16 11.07 -8.94
C ASN A 263 -8.81 9.85 -9.57
N VAL A 264 -9.74 10.09 -10.49
CA VAL A 264 -10.45 9.06 -11.24
C VAL A 264 -10.42 9.43 -12.72
N THR A 265 -10.71 8.46 -13.58
CA THR A 265 -10.79 8.63 -15.02
C THR A 265 -12.12 8.09 -15.52
N ASP A 266 -12.44 8.31 -16.80
CA ASP A 266 -13.62 7.69 -17.43
C ASP A 266 -13.56 6.15 -17.42
N ALA A 267 -12.37 5.57 -17.21
CA ALA A 267 -12.15 4.13 -17.12
C ALA A 267 -12.14 3.61 -15.67
N THR A 268 -12.22 4.47 -14.66
CA THR A 268 -12.22 4.03 -13.26
C THR A 268 -13.52 3.30 -12.96
N ASP A 269 -13.39 2.09 -12.43
CA ASP A 269 -14.51 1.27 -12.00
C ASP A 269 -14.95 1.63 -10.59
N PHE A 270 -16.25 1.59 -10.35
CA PHE A 270 -16.82 1.81 -9.03
C PHE A 270 -17.78 0.67 -8.69
N GLU A 271 -17.72 0.23 -7.44
CA GLU A 271 -18.77 -0.54 -6.80
C GLU A 271 -19.28 0.27 -5.61
N VAL A 272 -20.54 0.73 -5.68
CA VAL A 272 -21.18 1.51 -4.62
C VAL A 272 -22.47 0.80 -4.21
N ASP A 273 -22.49 0.33 -2.96
CA ASP A 273 -23.63 -0.36 -2.34
C ASP A 273 -24.26 -1.48 -3.20
N GLY A 274 -23.41 -2.32 -3.77
CA GLY A 274 -23.77 -3.47 -4.60
C GLY A 274 -24.04 -3.13 -6.07
N THR A 275 -23.91 -1.86 -6.48
CA THR A 275 -24.15 -1.42 -7.86
C THR A 275 -22.84 -0.97 -8.51
N THR A 276 -22.65 -1.32 -9.78
CA THR A 276 -21.45 -0.97 -10.55
C THR A 276 -21.63 0.33 -11.34
N TYR A 277 -20.59 1.16 -11.36
CA TYR A 277 -20.53 2.41 -12.12
C TYR A 277 -19.15 2.59 -12.75
N THR A 278 -19.01 3.57 -13.65
CA THR A 278 -17.73 3.95 -14.26
C THR A 278 -17.58 5.46 -14.29
N GLY A 279 -16.35 5.95 -14.11
CA GLY A 279 -15.97 7.35 -14.19
C GLY A 279 -16.87 8.30 -13.40
N ALA A 280 -17.36 9.35 -14.06
CA ALA A 280 -18.14 10.41 -13.42
C ALA A 280 -19.44 9.90 -12.75
N GLU A 281 -20.07 8.85 -13.29
CA GLU A 281 -21.27 8.27 -12.66
C GLU A 281 -20.95 7.62 -11.30
N GLY A 282 -19.75 7.06 -11.15
CA GLY A 282 -19.28 6.52 -9.88
C GLY A 282 -19.09 7.60 -8.81
N LEU A 283 -18.56 8.77 -9.19
CA LEU A 283 -18.47 9.91 -8.28
C LEU A 283 -19.85 10.40 -7.84
N ARG A 284 -20.83 10.48 -8.76
CA ARG A 284 -22.21 10.85 -8.40
C ARG A 284 -22.87 9.81 -7.50
N ALA A 285 -22.61 8.52 -7.73
CA ALA A 285 -23.09 7.46 -6.85
C ALA A 285 -22.49 7.56 -5.44
N MET A 286 -21.19 7.87 -5.32
CA MET A 286 -20.56 8.13 -4.01
C MET A 286 -21.15 9.36 -3.31
N GLU A 287 -21.39 10.45 -4.03
CA GLU A 287 -22.05 11.63 -3.48
C GLU A 287 -23.47 11.30 -2.97
N ALA A 288 -24.21 10.48 -3.71
CA ALA A 288 -25.54 10.01 -3.31
C ALA A 288 -25.52 9.06 -2.11
N ALA A 289 -24.49 8.22 -1.97
CA ALA A 289 -24.27 7.39 -0.78
C ALA A 289 -24.01 8.24 0.49
N GLY A 290 -23.47 9.45 0.29
CA GLY A 290 -23.38 10.49 1.30
C GLY A 290 -22.00 10.59 1.96
N GLN A 291 -21.67 11.79 2.42
CA GLN A 291 -20.43 12.06 3.16
C GLN A 291 -20.34 11.12 4.37
N GLY A 292 -19.16 10.53 4.59
CA GLY A 292 -18.98 9.53 5.63
C GLY A 292 -18.94 8.08 5.13
N THR A 293 -19.31 7.83 3.88
CA THR A 293 -19.23 6.51 3.26
C THR A 293 -17.79 6.00 3.26
N LEU A 294 -17.55 4.77 3.71
CA LEU A 294 -16.23 4.16 3.63
C LEU A 294 -15.87 3.85 2.18
N THR A 295 -14.59 4.03 1.84
CA THR A 295 -14.06 3.80 0.51
C THR A 295 -12.74 3.04 0.56
N VAL A 296 -12.49 2.20 -0.45
CA VAL A 296 -11.21 1.57 -0.75
C VAL A 296 -10.93 1.78 -2.23
N ALA A 297 -9.89 2.56 -2.54
CA ALA A 297 -9.40 2.73 -3.90
C ALA A 297 -8.11 1.95 -4.10
N GLN A 298 -8.00 1.30 -5.26
CA GLN A 298 -6.76 0.71 -5.75
C GLN A 298 -6.39 1.36 -7.07
N GLY A 299 -5.11 1.62 -7.29
CA GLY A 299 -4.63 2.18 -8.53
C GLY A 299 -3.15 2.49 -8.55
N THR A 300 -2.77 3.51 -9.32
CA THR A 300 -1.36 3.84 -9.59
C THR A 300 -1.03 5.25 -9.13
N LEU A 301 0.25 5.50 -8.84
CA LEU A 301 0.76 6.82 -8.49
C LEU A 301 1.72 7.32 -9.56
N ASN A 302 1.42 8.50 -10.08
CA ASN A 302 2.41 9.25 -10.85
C ASN A 302 3.35 9.98 -9.86
N VAL A 303 4.56 9.45 -9.66
CA VAL A 303 5.55 10.01 -8.71
C VAL A 303 5.94 11.45 -9.05
N ALA A 304 6.10 11.77 -10.32
CA ALA A 304 6.49 13.11 -10.77
C ALA A 304 5.39 14.15 -10.50
N ALA A 305 4.14 13.80 -10.80
CA ALA A 305 2.97 14.65 -10.55
C ALA A 305 2.51 14.60 -9.09
N ARG A 306 2.87 13.55 -8.35
CA ARG A 306 2.42 13.24 -6.98
C ARG A 306 0.90 13.04 -6.91
N GLU A 307 0.39 12.35 -7.92
CA GLU A 307 -1.05 12.14 -8.14
C GLU A 307 -1.37 10.65 -8.15
N PHE A 308 -2.24 10.24 -7.22
CA PHE A 308 -2.80 8.89 -7.20
C PHE A 308 -4.07 8.88 -8.05
N THR A 309 -4.17 7.90 -8.94
CA THR A 309 -5.32 7.69 -9.82
C THR A 309 -5.87 6.29 -9.61
N ALA A 310 -7.14 6.19 -9.22
CA ALA A 310 -7.81 4.93 -8.96
C ALA A 310 -8.17 4.21 -10.27
N ASN A 311 -7.91 2.91 -10.30
CA ASN A 311 -8.43 1.98 -11.30
C ASN A 311 -9.78 1.41 -10.86
N ILE A 312 -9.92 1.12 -9.56
CA ILE A 312 -11.16 0.64 -8.94
C ILE A 312 -11.40 1.37 -7.62
N VAL A 313 -12.67 1.66 -7.33
CA VAL A 313 -13.14 2.23 -6.07
C VAL A 313 -14.30 1.38 -5.53
N LEU A 314 -14.10 0.79 -4.36
CA LEU A 314 -15.17 0.18 -3.57
C LEU A 314 -15.70 1.22 -2.59
N ALA A 315 -17.01 1.36 -2.47
CA ALA A 315 -17.67 2.27 -1.55
C ALA A 315 -18.87 1.63 -0.85
N GLY A 316 -19.15 2.09 0.37
CA GLY A 316 -20.31 1.64 1.13
C GLY A 316 -20.22 0.16 1.47
N SER A 317 -21.28 -0.61 1.24
CA SER A 317 -21.33 -2.05 1.59
C SER A 317 -20.34 -2.92 0.80
N ASN A 318 -19.71 -2.37 -0.25
CA ASN A 318 -18.62 -3.07 -0.96
C ASN A 318 -17.27 -2.99 -0.22
N VAL A 319 -17.11 -2.13 0.79
CA VAL A 319 -15.89 -2.10 1.59
C VAL A 319 -15.85 -3.31 2.54
N PRO A 320 -14.82 -4.17 2.51
CA PRO A 320 -14.71 -5.32 3.40
C PRO A 320 -14.79 -4.91 4.88
N GLY A 321 -15.63 -5.59 5.66
CA GLY A 321 -15.88 -5.23 7.06
C GLY A 321 -16.85 -4.05 7.22
N ASN A 322 -17.57 -3.63 6.18
CA ASN A 322 -18.62 -2.64 6.25
C ASN A 322 -19.97 -3.26 5.85
N GLY A 323 -20.82 -3.55 6.84
CA GLY A 323 -22.12 -4.19 6.64
C GLY A 323 -22.10 -5.71 6.40
N MET A 324 -20.95 -6.27 6.01
CA MET A 324 -20.70 -7.71 5.92
C MET A 324 -19.31 -8.04 6.45
N ASP A 325 -19.16 -9.23 7.02
CA ASP A 325 -17.86 -9.81 7.31
C ASP A 325 -17.14 -10.13 6.01
N ALA A 326 -15.83 -10.36 6.08
CA ALA A 326 -15.05 -10.75 4.93
C ALA A 326 -13.87 -11.65 5.28
N VAL A 327 -13.41 -12.41 4.28
CA VAL A 327 -12.13 -13.11 4.31
C VAL A 327 -11.32 -12.75 3.06
N LYS A 328 -10.02 -12.49 3.24
CA LYS A 328 -9.06 -12.36 2.13
C LYS A 328 -8.06 -13.50 2.17
N GLY A 329 -7.85 -14.21 1.06
CA GLY A 329 -6.90 -15.33 0.94
C GLY A 329 -6.88 -15.97 -0.45
N ASN A 330 -6.37 -17.19 -0.57
CA ASN A 330 -6.34 -17.96 -1.82
C ASN A 330 -7.28 -19.17 -1.73
N VAL A 331 -8.06 -19.42 -2.78
CA VAL A 331 -8.87 -20.64 -2.86
C VAL A 331 -7.95 -21.83 -3.13
N ILE A 332 -7.88 -22.76 -2.17
CA ILE A 332 -7.01 -23.95 -2.28
C ILE A 332 -7.77 -25.23 -2.63
N SER A 333 -9.05 -25.31 -2.31
CA SER A 333 -9.89 -26.44 -2.70
C SER A 333 -11.34 -25.98 -2.84
N ARG A 334 -12.11 -26.77 -3.60
CA ARG A 334 -13.53 -26.53 -3.82
C ARG A 334 -14.26 -27.86 -3.91
N LEU A 335 -15.35 -27.96 -3.18
CA LEU A 335 -16.32 -29.04 -3.30
C LEU A 335 -17.70 -28.44 -3.47
N ASP A 336 -18.26 -28.57 -4.67
CA ASP A 336 -19.53 -27.92 -5.07
C ASP A 336 -19.50 -26.39 -4.84
N ASN A 337 -20.18 -25.95 -3.78
CA ASN A 337 -20.36 -24.57 -3.36
C ASN A 337 -19.54 -24.20 -2.13
N GLU A 338 -18.74 -25.14 -1.61
CA GLU A 338 -17.85 -24.91 -0.48
C GLU A 338 -16.43 -24.69 -1.00
N LEU A 339 -15.83 -23.57 -0.60
CA LEU A 339 -14.44 -23.22 -0.88
C LEU A 339 -13.65 -23.33 0.42
N ILE A 340 -12.39 -23.77 0.32
CA ILE A 340 -11.41 -23.55 1.39
C ILE A 340 -10.49 -22.42 0.96
N VAL A 341 -10.49 -21.34 1.74
CA VAL A 341 -9.65 -20.16 1.53
C VAL A 341 -8.49 -20.20 2.52
N ARG A 342 -7.26 -20.34 2.00
CA ARG A 342 -6.02 -20.39 2.78
C ARG A 342 -5.39 -19.03 2.98
N GLY A 343 -4.73 -18.83 4.11
CA GLY A 343 -4.15 -17.57 4.54
C GLY A 343 -5.21 -16.52 4.81
N GLY A 344 -6.32 -16.94 5.42
CA GLY A 344 -7.49 -16.12 5.63
C GLY A 344 -7.24 -14.97 6.60
N THR A 345 -7.21 -13.75 6.10
CA THR A 345 -7.43 -12.56 6.93
C THR A 345 -8.93 -12.35 7.08
N ILE A 346 -9.46 -12.67 8.25
CA ILE A 346 -10.86 -12.40 8.59
C ILE A 346 -11.02 -10.93 8.94
N ILE A 347 -12.15 -10.35 8.54
CA ILE A 347 -12.50 -8.95 8.76
C ILE A 347 -13.95 -8.90 9.21
N LEU A 348 -14.21 -8.50 10.44
CA LEU A 348 -15.56 -8.48 11.00
C LEU A 348 -16.26 -7.13 10.74
N SER A 349 -17.55 -7.17 10.43
CA SER A 349 -18.34 -5.94 10.23
C SER A 349 -18.62 -5.19 11.52
N ASP A 350 -18.84 -5.95 12.61
CA ASP A 350 -19.43 -5.44 13.86
C ASP A 350 -18.42 -5.39 15.02
N ALA A 351 -17.14 -5.61 14.73
CA ALA A 351 -16.09 -5.65 15.75
C ALA A 351 -15.45 -4.27 16.02
N THR A 352 -15.06 -4.06 17.27
CA THR A 352 -14.22 -2.93 17.69
C THR A 352 -12.81 -3.06 17.13
N ASP A 353 -12.14 -1.94 16.84
CA ASP A 353 -10.87 -1.83 16.10
C ASP A 353 -9.85 -2.97 16.32
N ALA A 354 -9.51 -3.33 17.57
CA ALA A 354 -8.46 -4.32 17.86
C ALA A 354 -8.83 -5.79 17.53
N ALA A 355 -10.12 -6.14 17.51
CA ALA A 355 -10.61 -7.48 17.17
C ALA A 355 -11.20 -7.53 15.76
N ARG A 356 -11.06 -6.45 14.98
CA ARG A 356 -11.76 -6.30 13.70
C ARG A 356 -11.17 -7.15 12.60
N SER A 357 -9.90 -7.52 12.71
CA SER A 357 -9.29 -8.48 11.79
C SER A 357 -8.32 -9.40 12.52
N PHE A 358 -8.27 -10.66 12.09
CA PHE A 358 -7.37 -11.68 12.63
C PHE A 358 -7.06 -12.73 11.58
N PHE A 359 -5.99 -13.51 11.81
CA PHE A 359 -5.54 -14.55 10.90
C PHE A 359 -6.17 -15.90 11.21
N ARG A 360 -6.49 -16.66 10.15
CA ARG A 360 -6.79 -18.09 10.19
C ARG A 360 -6.10 -18.76 9.01
N ASP A 361 -5.58 -19.96 9.24
CA ASP A 361 -4.88 -20.69 8.20
C ASP A 361 -5.84 -21.06 7.08
N ASP A 362 -6.88 -21.84 7.40
CA ASP A 362 -7.94 -22.21 6.47
C ASP A 362 -9.30 -21.66 6.94
N VAL A 363 -10.08 -21.18 5.98
CA VAL A 363 -11.41 -20.61 6.17
C VAL A 363 -12.38 -21.30 5.22
N THR A 364 -13.44 -21.89 5.76
CA THR A 364 -14.49 -22.47 4.92
C THR A 364 -15.44 -21.37 4.46
N VAL A 365 -15.75 -21.35 3.17
CA VAL A 365 -16.66 -20.37 2.57
C VAL A 365 -17.74 -21.07 1.77
N THR A 366 -19.00 -20.82 2.09
CA THR A 366 -20.12 -21.20 1.23
C THR A 366 -20.43 -20.09 0.23
N VAL A 367 -20.46 -20.41 -1.06
CA VAL A 367 -20.97 -19.53 -2.12
C VAL A 367 -22.28 -20.08 -2.67
N GLY A 368 -23.15 -19.21 -3.16
CA GLY A 368 -24.47 -19.56 -3.65
C GLY A 368 -24.79 -18.96 -5.01
N PRO A 369 -25.99 -19.25 -5.56
CA PRO A 369 -26.41 -18.72 -6.86
C PRO A 369 -26.59 -17.20 -6.86
N ASP A 370 -26.80 -16.59 -5.68
CA ASP A 370 -26.93 -15.14 -5.53
C ASP A 370 -25.59 -14.46 -5.17
N THR A 371 -24.50 -15.22 -5.05
CA THR A 371 -23.16 -14.66 -4.84
C THR A 371 -22.72 -13.91 -6.09
N VAL A 372 -22.47 -12.61 -5.95
CA VAL A 372 -21.98 -11.78 -7.06
C VAL A 372 -20.46 -11.84 -7.13
N VAL A 373 -19.90 -12.13 -8.30
CA VAL A 373 -18.45 -12.22 -8.49
C VAL A 373 -17.93 -11.08 -9.37
N TYR A 374 -16.87 -10.44 -8.90
CA TYR A 374 -16.20 -9.28 -9.51
C TYR A 374 -14.72 -9.61 -9.77
N LYS A 375 -14.10 -8.89 -10.70
CA LYS A 375 -12.65 -8.91 -10.94
C LYS A 375 -12.07 -7.52 -10.71
N THR A 376 -10.98 -7.44 -9.97
CA THR A 376 -10.20 -6.20 -9.78
C THR A 376 -9.50 -5.74 -11.05
N HIS A 377 -9.19 -6.67 -11.95
CA HIS A 377 -8.52 -6.39 -13.21
C HIS A 377 -9.11 -7.26 -14.33
N ASP A 378 -9.37 -6.64 -15.48
CA ASP A 378 -9.87 -7.31 -16.68
C ASP A 378 -9.12 -6.80 -17.92
N THR A 379 -8.08 -7.55 -18.33
CA THR A 379 -7.22 -7.19 -19.46
C THR A 379 -7.93 -7.24 -20.81
N ASP A 380 -9.01 -8.01 -20.92
CA ASP A 380 -9.75 -8.22 -22.17
C ASP A 380 -10.94 -7.26 -22.30
N ARG A 381 -11.19 -6.42 -21.28
CA ARG A 381 -12.27 -5.45 -21.29
C ARG A 381 -11.88 -4.22 -22.09
N ALA A 382 -12.71 -3.90 -23.09
CA ALA A 382 -12.58 -2.64 -23.81
C ALA A 382 -12.76 -1.45 -22.84
N VAL A 383 -11.91 -0.43 -23.00
CA VAL A 383 -11.97 0.81 -22.21
C VAL A 383 -13.39 1.38 -22.27
N GLY A 384 -14.00 1.61 -21.10
CA GLY A 384 -15.36 2.15 -20.97
C GLY A 384 -16.51 1.14 -21.16
N ALA A 385 -16.23 -0.14 -21.43
CA ALA A 385 -17.26 -1.18 -21.34
C ALA A 385 -17.73 -1.33 -19.88
N PRO A 386 -18.95 -1.77 -19.58
CA PRO A 386 -19.41 -1.99 -18.20
C PRO A 386 -18.66 -3.14 -17.52
N ILE A 387 -18.61 -3.13 -16.19
CA ILE A 387 -18.04 -4.23 -15.38
C ILE A 387 -18.83 -5.50 -15.67
N ARG A 388 -18.13 -6.57 -16.03
CA ARG A 388 -18.75 -7.88 -16.21
C ARG A 388 -18.93 -8.55 -14.85
N MET A 389 -20.18 -8.62 -14.41
CA MET A 389 -20.54 -9.48 -13.28
C MET A 389 -20.43 -10.95 -13.70
N LEU A 390 -19.81 -11.75 -12.83
CA LEU A 390 -19.65 -13.18 -12.98
C LEU A 390 -20.50 -13.87 -11.91
N ASP A 391 -20.77 -15.16 -12.13
CA ASP A 391 -21.39 -16.03 -11.13
C ASP A 391 -20.31 -16.81 -10.37
N ASN A 392 -20.75 -17.59 -9.38
CA ASN A 392 -19.88 -18.37 -8.51
C ASN A 392 -19.05 -19.45 -9.24
N SER A 393 -19.35 -19.79 -10.49
CA SER A 393 -18.57 -20.75 -11.28
C SER A 393 -17.25 -20.16 -11.78
N ALA A 394 -17.10 -18.83 -11.76
CA ALA A 394 -15.86 -18.16 -12.15
C ALA A 394 -14.73 -18.30 -11.11
N ILE A 395 -15.04 -18.71 -9.88
CA ILE A 395 -14.06 -18.85 -8.80
C ILE A 395 -13.36 -20.20 -8.93
N SER A 396 -12.09 -20.17 -9.34
CA SER A 396 -11.27 -21.38 -9.53
C SER A 396 -10.26 -21.58 -8.39
N ILE A 397 -9.66 -22.77 -8.34
CA ILE A 397 -8.52 -23.08 -7.48
C ILE A 397 -7.33 -22.21 -7.87
N GLY A 398 -6.59 -21.72 -6.87
CA GLY A 398 -5.51 -20.76 -7.03
C GLY A 398 -5.95 -19.30 -6.91
N GLN A 399 -7.23 -19.01 -7.11
CA GLN A 399 -7.73 -17.63 -7.17
C GLN A 399 -7.54 -16.90 -5.84
N ALA A 400 -6.83 -15.77 -5.88
CA ALA A 400 -6.79 -14.81 -4.78
C ALA A 400 -8.15 -14.09 -4.70
N VAL A 401 -8.75 -14.05 -3.52
CA VAL A 401 -10.11 -13.54 -3.31
C VAL A 401 -10.21 -12.64 -2.08
N THR A 402 -11.13 -11.68 -2.14
CA THR A 402 -11.84 -11.15 -0.97
C THR A 402 -13.29 -11.60 -1.06
N VAL A 403 -13.71 -12.44 -0.14
CA VAL A 403 -15.10 -12.88 -0.01
C VAL A 403 -15.78 -12.02 1.04
N ARG A 404 -16.94 -11.45 0.73
CA ARG A 404 -17.84 -10.73 1.66
C ARG A 404 -19.06 -11.60 1.94
N GLY A 405 -19.42 -11.76 3.20
CA GLY A 405 -20.52 -12.60 3.65
C GLY A 405 -20.79 -12.45 5.15
N THR A 406 -21.32 -13.48 5.78
CA THR A 406 -21.58 -13.51 7.22
C THR A 406 -20.80 -14.65 7.86
N VAL A 407 -20.05 -14.39 8.92
CA VAL A 407 -19.46 -15.46 9.75
C VAL A 407 -20.60 -16.18 10.47
N ILE A 408 -20.77 -17.48 10.17
CA ILE A 408 -21.84 -18.30 10.76
C ILE A 408 -21.33 -19.25 11.86
N SER A 409 -20.02 -19.51 11.91
CA SER A 409 -19.37 -20.26 12.99
C SER A 409 -17.89 -19.87 13.12
N ASP A 410 -17.39 -19.88 14.35
CA ASP A 410 -15.98 -19.80 14.74
C ASP A 410 -15.81 -20.74 15.94
N ASP A 411 -15.47 -21.99 15.68
CA ASP A 411 -15.40 -23.05 16.69
C ASP A 411 -14.18 -23.97 16.48
N GLU A 412 -14.15 -25.12 17.15
CA GLU A 412 -13.03 -26.08 17.05
C GLU A 412 -12.83 -26.64 15.63
N LEU A 413 -13.84 -26.56 14.76
CA LEU A 413 -13.76 -26.94 13.35
C LEU A 413 -13.22 -25.82 12.46
N GLY A 414 -13.01 -24.63 13.02
CA GLY A 414 -12.53 -23.44 12.32
C GLY A 414 -13.63 -22.40 12.11
N ILE A 415 -13.35 -21.47 11.19
CA ILE A 415 -14.26 -20.39 10.86
C ILE A 415 -14.97 -20.66 9.53
N HIS A 416 -16.28 -20.39 9.50
CA HIS A 416 -17.11 -20.53 8.31
C HIS A 416 -17.81 -19.23 7.96
N ILE A 417 -17.71 -18.82 6.69
CA ILE A 417 -18.38 -17.65 6.13
C ILE A 417 -19.41 -18.09 5.09
N ASP A 418 -20.66 -17.65 5.25
CA ASP A 418 -21.70 -17.78 4.23
C ASP A 418 -21.75 -16.53 3.36
N ALA A 419 -21.34 -16.68 2.10
CA ALA A 419 -21.37 -15.64 1.07
C ALA A 419 -22.50 -15.85 0.04
N THR A 420 -23.51 -16.68 0.35
CA THR A 420 -24.65 -16.97 -0.54
C THR A 420 -25.35 -15.70 -1.03
N ASN A 421 -25.56 -14.72 -0.14
CA ASN A 421 -26.11 -13.39 -0.47
C ASN A 421 -25.02 -12.31 -0.47
N GLY A 422 -23.77 -12.74 -0.62
CA GLY A 422 -22.59 -11.91 -0.51
C GLY A 422 -21.93 -11.66 -1.86
N ALA A 423 -20.62 -11.40 -1.82
CA ALA A 423 -19.85 -11.10 -3.02
C ALA A 423 -18.43 -11.65 -2.94
N VAL A 424 -17.85 -11.96 -4.09
CA VAL A 424 -16.44 -12.34 -4.20
C VAL A 424 -15.75 -11.37 -5.15
N LEU A 425 -14.72 -10.70 -4.65
CA LEU A 425 -13.81 -9.90 -5.47
C LEU A 425 -12.56 -10.74 -5.76
N MET A 426 -12.35 -11.06 -7.04
CA MET A 426 -11.19 -11.79 -7.54
C MET A 426 -10.03 -10.82 -7.77
N HIS A 427 -8.89 -11.12 -7.15
CA HIS A 427 -7.64 -10.37 -7.29
C HIS A 427 -6.78 -10.96 -8.42
N VAL A 428 -5.77 -10.21 -8.86
CA VAL A 428 -4.69 -10.79 -9.66
C VAL A 428 -3.96 -11.82 -8.80
N THR A 429 -3.63 -12.95 -9.41
CA THR A 429 -2.87 -14.04 -8.80
C THR A 429 -1.57 -14.21 -9.58
N HIS A 430 -0.45 -14.30 -8.88
CA HIS A 430 0.87 -14.49 -9.45
C HIS A 430 1.21 -15.98 -9.51
N LEU A 431 1.81 -16.42 -10.60
CA LEU A 431 2.24 -17.80 -10.77
C LEU A 431 3.77 -17.83 -10.90
N SER A 432 4.41 -18.81 -10.28
CA SER A 432 5.83 -19.08 -10.47
C SER A 432 6.05 -20.55 -10.81
N GLY A 433 6.97 -20.81 -11.74
CA GLY A 433 7.24 -22.15 -12.23
C GLY A 433 8.30 -22.17 -13.32
N ILE A 434 8.60 -23.36 -13.82
CA ILE A 434 9.55 -23.56 -14.93
C ILE A 434 8.75 -23.81 -16.20
N VAL A 435 9.09 -23.12 -17.29
CA VAL A 435 8.46 -23.35 -18.59
C VAL A 435 8.82 -24.74 -19.12
N ASN A 436 7.81 -25.57 -19.36
CA ASN A 436 7.96 -26.87 -19.99
C ASN A 436 7.88 -26.75 -21.52
N THR A 437 6.81 -26.12 -22.01
CA THR A 437 6.49 -26.03 -23.43
C THR A 437 5.88 -24.67 -23.76
N ILE A 438 6.25 -24.11 -24.91
CA ILE A 438 5.65 -22.90 -25.47
C ILE A 438 4.88 -23.29 -26.73
N LEU A 439 3.58 -22.99 -26.74
CA LEU A 439 2.69 -23.17 -27.87
C LEU A 439 2.13 -21.82 -28.33
N PRO A 440 1.66 -21.67 -29.59
CA PRO A 440 0.97 -20.45 -29.99
C PRO A 440 -0.25 -20.18 -29.12
N GLY A 441 -0.21 -19.10 -28.33
CA GLY A 441 -1.29 -18.67 -27.43
C GLY A 441 -1.38 -19.43 -26.11
N GLN A 442 -0.42 -20.32 -25.81
CA GLN A 442 -0.38 -21.07 -24.56
C GLN A 442 1.06 -21.33 -24.11
N THR A 443 1.27 -21.43 -22.80
CA THR A 443 2.53 -21.91 -22.23
C THR A 443 2.22 -22.84 -21.10
N ASP A 444 2.88 -23.99 -21.10
CA ASP A 444 2.73 -24.99 -20.06
C ASP A 444 3.93 -24.87 -19.12
N ILE A 445 3.67 -24.87 -17.82
CA ILE A 445 4.71 -24.74 -16.80
C ILE A 445 4.65 -25.89 -15.80
N GLU A 446 5.81 -26.28 -15.27
CA GLU A 446 5.89 -26.95 -13.97
C GLU A 446 5.64 -25.88 -12.91
N LEU A 447 4.42 -25.85 -12.37
CA LEU A 447 3.96 -24.86 -11.40
C LEU A 447 4.61 -25.15 -10.03
N HIS A 448 5.32 -24.17 -9.49
CA HIS A 448 5.96 -24.28 -8.18
C HIS A 448 5.13 -23.61 -7.08
N ALA A 449 4.60 -22.42 -7.36
CA ALA A 449 3.80 -21.66 -6.41
C ALA A 449 2.75 -20.79 -7.10
N ILE A 450 1.66 -20.58 -6.37
CA ILE A 450 0.61 -19.60 -6.65
C ILE A 450 0.65 -18.57 -5.53
N ASP A 451 0.83 -17.30 -5.90
CA ASP A 451 1.28 -16.23 -5.03
C ASP A 451 2.48 -16.72 -4.19
N ARG A 452 2.39 -16.64 -2.86
CA ARG A 452 3.44 -17.10 -1.94
C ARG A 452 3.27 -18.55 -1.48
N ARG A 453 2.34 -19.31 -2.08
CA ARG A 453 1.95 -20.64 -1.60
C ARG A 453 2.47 -21.74 -2.51
N ARG A 454 3.13 -22.73 -1.91
CA ARG A 454 3.62 -23.90 -2.63
C ARG A 454 2.47 -24.67 -3.27
N VAL A 455 2.69 -25.19 -4.46
CA VAL A 455 1.63 -25.83 -5.25
C VAL A 455 0.96 -27.03 -4.55
N GLN A 456 1.65 -27.71 -3.62
CA GLN A 456 1.13 -28.90 -2.94
C GLN A 456 -0.07 -28.61 -2.03
N VAL A 457 -0.31 -27.35 -1.66
CA VAL A 457 -1.46 -26.97 -0.85
C VAL A 457 -2.76 -26.88 -1.65
N PHE A 458 -2.68 -26.81 -2.99
CA PHE A 458 -3.82 -26.65 -3.87
C PHE A 458 -4.34 -28.00 -4.35
N ASP A 459 -5.62 -28.25 -4.14
CA ASP A 459 -6.35 -29.39 -4.68
C ASP A 459 -7.01 -28.99 -5.99
N PHE A 460 -6.40 -29.38 -7.11
CA PHE A 460 -6.92 -29.12 -8.46
C PHE A 460 -8.03 -30.08 -8.88
N THR A 461 -8.48 -31.00 -8.02
CA THR A 461 -9.57 -31.94 -8.33
C THR A 461 -10.85 -31.20 -8.73
N GLY A 462 -11.47 -31.60 -9.83
CA GLY A 462 -12.71 -31.01 -10.33
C GLY A 462 -12.56 -29.66 -11.01
N THR A 463 -11.34 -29.22 -11.31
CA THR A 463 -11.10 -28.02 -12.13
C THR A 463 -11.40 -28.25 -13.61
N GLY A 464 -11.43 -29.51 -14.07
CA GLY A 464 -11.77 -29.92 -15.42
C GLY A 464 -13.21 -30.43 -15.58
N MET A 465 -13.59 -30.73 -16.82
CA MET A 465 -14.89 -31.40 -17.12
C MET A 465 -14.90 -32.88 -16.69
N SER A 466 -13.72 -33.43 -16.43
CA SER A 466 -13.47 -34.80 -15.96
C SER A 466 -12.14 -34.86 -15.21
N PRO A 467 -11.89 -35.88 -14.36
CA PRO A 467 -10.64 -36.00 -13.62
C PRO A 467 -9.38 -36.02 -14.50
N ASP A 468 -9.48 -36.56 -15.73
CA ASP A 468 -8.35 -36.61 -16.68
C ASP A 468 -8.03 -35.23 -17.30
N THR A 469 -8.87 -34.23 -17.04
CA THR A 469 -8.76 -32.86 -17.56
C THR A 469 -8.67 -31.82 -16.44
N ASP A 470 -8.52 -32.27 -15.19
CA ASP A 470 -8.19 -31.39 -14.08
C ASP A 470 -6.81 -30.75 -14.35
N ALA A 471 -6.61 -29.53 -13.86
CA ALA A 471 -5.35 -28.81 -14.01
C ALA A 471 -4.21 -29.63 -13.40
N ASP A 472 -3.20 -29.93 -14.21
CA ASP A 472 -2.01 -30.67 -13.78
C ASP A 472 -0.92 -29.66 -13.38
N PRO A 473 -0.52 -29.56 -12.10
CA PRO A 473 0.55 -28.66 -11.70
C PRO A 473 1.90 -28.98 -12.35
N ALA A 474 2.14 -30.22 -12.79
CA ALA A 474 3.36 -30.56 -13.52
C ALA A 474 3.34 -30.07 -14.98
N ASN A 475 2.17 -29.73 -15.54
CA ASN A 475 1.97 -29.23 -16.90
C ASN A 475 0.86 -28.16 -16.91
N TYR A 476 0.98 -27.16 -16.04
CA TYR A 476 -0.08 -26.20 -15.81
C TYR A 476 -0.24 -25.29 -17.03
N GLU A 477 -1.42 -25.34 -17.64
CA GLU A 477 -1.71 -24.64 -18.89
C GLU A 477 -2.03 -23.16 -18.64
N ILE A 478 -1.23 -22.27 -19.21
CA ILE A 478 -1.44 -20.81 -19.14
C ILE A 478 -1.80 -20.30 -20.53
N SER A 479 -3.00 -19.75 -20.68
CA SER A 479 -3.35 -19.00 -21.89
C SER A 479 -2.54 -17.71 -21.96
N THR A 480 -1.71 -17.56 -23.00
CA THR A 480 -0.88 -16.37 -23.22
C THR A 480 -1.54 -15.38 -24.19
N GLY A 481 -2.69 -15.74 -24.76
CA GLY A 481 -3.41 -14.92 -25.74
C GLY A 481 -2.53 -14.59 -26.94
N ASN A 482 -2.26 -13.30 -27.16
CA ASN A 482 -1.41 -12.81 -28.25
C ASN A 482 0.03 -12.51 -27.83
N LEU A 483 0.42 -12.84 -26.59
CA LEU A 483 1.77 -12.59 -26.10
C LEU A 483 2.75 -13.51 -26.87
N LEU A 484 3.69 -12.89 -27.59
CA LEU A 484 4.74 -13.62 -28.29
C LEU A 484 5.79 -14.08 -27.27
N MET A 485 5.77 -15.38 -26.97
CA MET A 485 6.77 -16.05 -26.14
C MET A 485 7.90 -16.54 -27.04
N ALA A 486 9.14 -16.14 -26.76
CA ALA A 486 10.31 -16.68 -27.44
C ALA A 486 10.79 -17.93 -26.69
N SER A 487 10.96 -19.03 -27.41
CA SER A 487 11.76 -20.16 -26.96
C SER A 487 13.22 -19.86 -27.29
N ASP A 488 14.08 -19.73 -26.29
CA ASP A 488 15.54 -19.71 -26.51
C ASP A 488 16.09 -21.11 -26.86
#